data_AF-A0A374UJL1-F1
#
_entry.id   AF-A0A374UJL1-F1
#
_cell.length_a   1.000
_cell.length_b   1.000
_cell.length_c   1.000
_cell.angle_alpha   90.00
_cell.angle_beta   90.00
_cell.angle_gamma   90.00
#
_symmetry.space_group_name_H-M   'P 1'
#
loop_
_entity.id
_entity.type
_entity.pdbx_description
1 polymer ?
#
loop_
_entity_poly.entity_id
_entity_poly.type
_entity_poly.pdbx_seq_one_letter_code
_entity_poly.pdbx_strand_id
1 'polypeptide(L)'
;LNYCLSKGEFYMTINNIKENKIAPFEIDDIKLTRLFSFFLHSAPTIDSNLASRIDDDRLLSNWNNFVSRFTNGRISLYSDSYSSEKLIQQFERHGLSDESAVSRRLKAIVCKRKNKTETDYQCVLRHLRNSIAHGNLYLSNAGNRKYILFEDYNKRGNITARILLSQADLSLLKQEIVK
;
A
#
# COMPACT_ATOMS: atom_id res chain seq x y z
N LEU A 1 34.05 -33.06 9.98
CA LEU A 1 33.00 -32.56 10.89
C LEU A 1 31.77 -32.21 10.07
N ASN A 2 30.68 -32.94 10.29
CA ASN A 2 29.37 -32.63 9.73
C ASN A 2 28.86 -31.33 10.36
N TYR A 3 28.76 -30.25 9.58
CA TYR A 3 27.94 -29.11 9.97
C TYR A 3 26.51 -29.39 9.55
N CYS A 4 25.67 -29.67 10.55
CA CYS A 4 24.22 -29.66 10.42
C CYS A 4 23.77 -28.29 9.89
N LEU A 5 23.25 -28.27 8.66
CA LEU A 5 22.40 -27.19 8.18
C LEU A 5 21.09 -27.24 8.97
N SER A 6 20.93 -26.36 9.95
CA SER A 6 19.59 -26.03 10.45
C SER A 6 18.82 -25.40 9.30
N LYS A 7 17.83 -26.11 8.76
CA LYS A 7 16.82 -25.55 7.86
C LYS A 7 15.93 -24.59 8.67
N GLY A 8 16.44 -23.41 8.99
CA GLY A 8 15.58 -22.28 9.36
C GLY A 8 14.98 -21.73 8.08
N GLU A 9 13.68 -21.94 7.84
CA GLU A 9 12.97 -21.16 6.82
C GLU A 9 13.02 -19.69 7.26
N PHE A 10 13.91 -18.91 6.63
CA PHE A 10 13.95 -17.47 6.81
C PHE A 10 12.68 -16.90 6.16
N TYR A 11 11.64 -16.69 6.96
CA TYR A 11 10.45 -16.00 6.49
C TYR A 11 10.76 -14.50 6.40
N MET A 12 10.49 -13.91 5.23
CA MET A 12 10.54 -12.46 5.04
C MET A 12 9.56 -11.79 5.99
N THR A 13 10.01 -10.82 6.78
CA THR A 13 9.15 -9.97 7.62
C THR A 13 8.91 -8.61 6.96
N ILE A 14 7.97 -7.83 7.51
CA ILE A 14 7.77 -6.43 7.10
C ILE A 14 9.05 -5.62 7.28
N ASN A 15 9.80 -5.85 8.37
CA ASN A 15 11.08 -5.18 8.60
C ASN A 15 12.11 -5.48 7.50
N ASN A 16 12.19 -6.73 7.02
CA ASN A 16 13.06 -7.07 5.89
C ASN A 16 12.65 -6.34 4.59
N ILE A 17 11.36 -6.09 4.38
CA ILE A 17 10.92 -5.25 3.25
C ILE A 17 11.40 -3.81 3.46
N LYS A 18 11.24 -3.26 4.68
CA LYS A 18 11.62 -1.88 5.01
C LYS A 18 13.12 -1.58 4.88
N GLU A 19 13.98 -2.58 4.99
CA GLU A 19 15.42 -2.46 4.69
C GLU A 19 15.69 -2.11 3.22
N ASN A 20 14.75 -2.40 2.33
CA ASN A 20 14.86 -2.18 0.89
C ASN A 20 14.03 -0.97 0.44
N LYS A 21 14.38 0.21 0.98
CA LYS A 21 13.79 1.49 0.56
C LYS A 21 14.16 1.80 -0.88
N ILE A 22 13.18 2.25 -1.67
CA ILE A 22 13.40 2.61 -3.08
C ILE A 22 13.01 4.06 -3.37
N ALA A 23 13.72 4.69 -4.30
CA ALA A 23 13.26 5.90 -4.96
C ALA A 23 12.34 5.49 -6.13
N PRO A 24 11.07 5.92 -6.17
CA PRO A 24 10.06 5.38 -7.10
C PRO A 24 10.42 5.45 -8.59
N PHE A 25 11.26 6.41 -8.99
CA PHE A 25 11.61 6.64 -10.40
C PHE A 25 13.07 6.31 -10.73
N GLU A 26 13.83 5.81 -9.77
CA GLU A 26 15.24 5.47 -9.91
C GLU A 26 15.43 3.94 -9.77
N ILE A 27 14.50 3.17 -10.33
CA ILE A 27 14.54 1.72 -10.39
C ILE A 27 14.40 1.24 -11.83
N ASP A 28 15.06 0.12 -12.16
CA ASP A 28 15.05 -0.44 -13.52
C ASP A 28 13.70 -1.04 -13.93
N ASP A 29 12.79 -1.30 -12.98
CA ASP A 29 11.47 -1.87 -13.27
C ASP A 29 10.52 -0.83 -13.87
N ILE A 30 10.60 -0.66 -15.19
CA ILE A 30 9.75 0.25 -15.97
C ILE A 30 8.25 0.01 -15.71
N LYS A 31 7.80 -1.24 -15.51
CA LYS A 31 6.38 -1.52 -15.26
C LYS A 31 5.96 -0.93 -13.92
N LEU A 32 6.79 -1.09 -12.90
CA LEU A 32 6.53 -0.55 -11.57
C LEU A 32 6.64 0.98 -11.56
N THR A 33 7.64 1.56 -12.22
CA THR A 33 7.80 3.00 -12.41
C THR A 33 6.57 3.63 -13.07
N ARG A 34 5.97 2.96 -14.07
CA ARG A 34 4.71 3.39 -14.70
C ARG A 34 3.50 3.31 -13.78
N LEU A 35 3.46 2.34 -12.85
CA LEU A 35 2.41 2.28 -11.82
C LEU A 35 2.57 3.44 -10.84
N PHE A 36 3.78 3.70 -10.36
CA PHE A 36 4.03 4.82 -9.46
C PHE A 36 3.71 6.17 -10.10
N SER A 37 4.09 6.37 -11.37
CA SER A 37 3.74 7.58 -12.12
C SER A 37 2.21 7.76 -12.20
N PHE A 38 1.45 6.69 -12.47
CA PHE A 38 -0.01 6.76 -12.46
C PHE A 38 -0.56 7.18 -11.09
N PHE A 39 -0.16 6.52 -9.99
CA PHE A 39 -0.69 6.84 -8.66
C PHE A 39 -0.21 8.20 -8.13
N LEU A 40 0.92 8.72 -8.62
CA LEU A 40 1.43 10.04 -8.26
C LEU A 40 0.73 11.18 -9.03
N HIS A 41 0.41 10.96 -10.31
CA HIS A 41 0.02 12.04 -11.22
C HIS A 41 -1.36 11.90 -11.85
N SER A 42 -1.83 10.68 -12.13
CA SER A 42 -2.98 10.46 -13.01
C SER A 42 -4.17 9.78 -12.35
N ALA A 43 -4.00 9.16 -11.18
CA ALA A 43 -5.10 8.59 -10.42
C ALA A 43 -6.15 9.68 -10.12
N PRO A 44 -7.45 9.34 -10.10
CA PRO A 44 -8.51 10.30 -9.82
C PRO A 44 -8.42 10.78 -8.37
N THR A 45 -9.09 11.90 -8.08
CA THR A 45 -9.24 12.47 -6.72
C THR A 45 -7.96 12.98 -6.04
N ILE A 46 -6.79 12.78 -6.65
CA ILE A 46 -5.54 13.36 -6.17
C ILE A 46 -5.42 14.81 -6.68
N ASP A 47 -4.73 15.63 -5.90
CA ASP A 47 -4.46 17.02 -6.26
C ASP A 47 -3.35 17.11 -7.32
N SER A 48 -3.71 16.84 -8.56
CA SER A 48 -2.84 16.94 -9.73
C SER A 48 -3.63 17.41 -10.95
N ASN A 49 -3.03 18.30 -11.75
CA ASN A 49 -3.60 18.75 -13.02
C ASN A 49 -3.77 17.61 -14.05
N LEU A 50 -3.06 16.49 -13.87
CA LEU A 50 -3.14 15.32 -14.72
C LEU A 50 -4.11 14.25 -14.17
N ALA A 51 -4.76 14.50 -13.03
CA ALA A 51 -5.67 13.56 -12.41
C ALA A 51 -6.87 13.27 -13.33
N SER A 52 -7.17 11.99 -13.48
CA SER A 52 -8.32 11.55 -14.28
C SER A 52 -9.61 12.07 -13.68
N ARG A 53 -10.50 12.60 -14.53
CA ARG A 53 -11.85 12.99 -14.14
C ARG A 53 -12.79 11.81 -14.38
N ILE A 54 -13.24 11.21 -13.29
CA ILE A 54 -14.15 10.06 -13.30
C ILE A 54 -15.29 10.40 -12.34
N ASP A 55 -16.51 10.09 -12.75
CA ASP A 55 -17.70 10.26 -11.94
C ASP A 55 -17.63 9.46 -10.62
N ASP A 56 -18.15 10.02 -9.53
CA ASP A 56 -18.01 9.46 -8.19
C ASP A 56 -18.72 8.11 -8.03
N ASP A 57 -19.88 7.91 -8.68
CA ASP A 57 -20.62 6.64 -8.63
C ASP A 57 -19.86 5.54 -9.37
N ARG A 58 -19.26 5.88 -10.51
CA ARG A 58 -18.36 4.97 -11.24
C ARG A 58 -17.12 4.64 -10.41
N LEU A 59 -16.49 5.62 -9.76
CA LEU A 59 -15.34 5.37 -8.89
C LEU A 59 -15.68 4.47 -7.72
N LEU A 60 -16.84 4.68 -7.09
CA LEU A 60 -17.32 3.83 -6.01
C LEU A 60 -17.54 2.38 -6.48
N SER A 61 -18.16 2.19 -7.65
CA SER A 61 -18.32 0.87 -8.26
C SER A 61 -16.98 0.19 -8.55
N ASN A 62 -16.05 0.92 -9.17
CA ASN A 62 -14.71 0.42 -9.49
C ASN A 62 -13.91 0.06 -8.23
N TRP A 63 -14.01 0.86 -7.17
CA TRP A 63 -13.45 0.56 -5.86
C TRP A 63 -14.04 -0.73 -5.27
N ASN A 64 -15.37 -0.86 -5.30
CA ASN A 64 -16.07 -2.05 -4.79
C ASN A 64 -15.63 -3.33 -5.53
N ASN A 65 -15.42 -3.25 -6.86
CA ASN A 65 -14.87 -4.35 -7.65
C ASN A 65 -13.46 -4.73 -7.20
N PHE A 66 -12.58 -3.76 -6.92
CA PHE A 66 -11.24 -4.02 -6.42
C PHE A 66 -11.25 -4.67 -5.02
N VAL A 67 -12.00 -4.10 -4.07
CA VAL A 67 -12.01 -4.60 -2.69
C VAL A 67 -12.66 -5.97 -2.56
N SER A 68 -13.58 -6.34 -3.47
CA SER A 68 -14.16 -7.70 -3.52
C SER A 68 -13.12 -8.81 -3.69
N ARG A 69 -11.89 -8.47 -4.14
CA ARG A 69 -10.76 -9.39 -4.29
C ARG A 69 -9.93 -9.57 -3.02
N PHE A 70 -10.30 -8.91 -1.93
CA PHE A 70 -9.68 -9.06 -0.62
C PHE A 70 -10.51 -10.01 0.23
N THR A 71 -9.85 -10.87 1.00
CA THR A 71 -10.53 -11.59 2.09
C THR A 71 -10.98 -10.58 3.14
N ASN A 72 -12.12 -10.85 3.78
CA ASN A 72 -12.69 -9.98 4.82
C ASN A 72 -11.61 -9.54 5.84
N GLY A 73 -11.65 -8.25 6.20
CA GLY A 73 -10.75 -7.68 7.20
C GLY A 73 -9.32 -7.38 6.74
N ARG A 74 -9.02 -7.40 5.43
CA ARG A 74 -7.70 -6.97 4.91
C ARG A 74 -7.64 -5.50 4.51
N ILE A 75 -8.77 -4.81 4.50
CA ILE A 75 -8.85 -3.37 4.27
C ILE A 75 -9.56 -2.77 5.48
N SER A 76 -8.88 -1.84 6.17
CA SER A 76 -9.43 -1.14 7.33
C SER A 76 -9.11 0.34 7.24
N LEU A 77 -10.17 1.16 7.23
CA LEU A 77 -10.10 2.60 7.05
C LEU A 77 -10.71 3.30 8.27
N TYR A 78 -9.90 4.06 8.99
CA TYR A 78 -10.26 4.69 10.26
C TYR A 78 -10.60 6.18 10.10
N SER A 79 -11.33 6.74 11.06
CA SER A 79 -11.69 8.17 11.08
C SER A 79 -10.46 9.08 11.26
N ASP A 80 -10.61 10.35 10.91
CA ASP A 80 -9.59 11.39 11.11
C ASP A 80 -9.26 11.64 12.59
N SER A 81 -10.20 11.33 13.48
CA SER A 81 -10.00 11.40 14.93
C SER A 81 -9.29 10.17 15.53
N TYR A 82 -9.08 9.10 14.76
CA TYR A 82 -8.48 7.86 15.27
C TYR A 82 -7.02 8.11 15.70
N SER A 83 -6.63 7.69 16.90
CA SER A 83 -5.30 8.00 17.42
C SER A 83 -4.20 7.20 16.71
N SER A 84 -2.99 7.76 16.66
CA SER A 84 -1.84 7.11 16.02
C SER A 84 -1.48 5.80 16.72
N GLU A 85 -1.57 5.76 18.05
CA GLU A 85 -1.25 4.59 18.88
C GLU A 85 -2.23 3.45 18.56
N LYS A 86 -3.52 3.76 18.46
CA LYS A 86 -4.54 2.79 18.08
C LYS A 86 -4.32 2.31 16.65
N LEU A 87 -3.92 3.19 15.73
CA LEU A 87 -3.64 2.82 14.34
C LEU A 87 -2.49 1.81 14.24
N ILE A 88 -1.42 2.02 15.02
CA ILE A 88 -0.28 1.09 15.09
C ILE A 88 -0.73 -0.31 15.56
N GLN A 89 -1.61 -0.39 16.55
CA GLN A 89 -2.18 -1.68 16.98
C GLN A 89 -2.97 -2.38 15.85
N GLN A 90 -3.54 -1.61 14.91
CA GLN A 90 -4.22 -2.21 13.76
C GLN A 90 -3.23 -2.79 12.76
N PHE A 91 -2.01 -2.26 12.63
CA PHE A 91 -1.00 -2.87 11.77
C PHE A 91 -0.68 -4.30 12.23
N GLU A 92 -0.51 -4.52 13.53
CA GLU A 92 -0.30 -5.87 14.09
C GLU A 92 -1.45 -6.82 13.73
N ARG A 93 -2.70 -6.40 13.95
CA ARG A 93 -3.90 -7.19 13.62
C ARG A 93 -4.00 -7.59 12.15
N HIS A 94 -3.41 -6.80 11.26
CA HIS A 94 -3.45 -7.04 9.81
C HIS A 94 -2.17 -7.71 9.27
N GLY A 95 -1.24 -8.11 10.15
CA GLY A 95 0.04 -8.70 9.75
C GLY A 95 0.99 -7.69 9.11
N LEU A 96 0.88 -6.43 9.50
CA LEU A 96 1.68 -5.30 9.03
C LEU A 96 2.63 -4.75 10.11
N SER A 97 2.73 -5.37 11.29
CA SER A 97 3.79 -4.99 12.25
C SER A 97 5.17 -5.34 11.69
N ASP A 98 6.22 -4.67 12.15
CA ASP A 98 7.57 -4.85 11.60
C ASP A 98 8.05 -6.32 11.68
N GLU A 99 7.68 -7.03 12.74
CA GLU A 99 7.99 -8.47 12.94
C GLU A 99 7.02 -9.44 12.23
N SER A 100 5.95 -8.94 11.59
CA SER A 100 4.99 -9.80 10.91
C SER A 100 5.60 -10.51 9.71
N ALA A 101 5.44 -11.84 9.67
CA ALA A 101 5.85 -12.65 8.52
C ALA A 101 4.97 -12.37 7.29
N VAL A 102 5.62 -12.16 6.16
CA VAL A 102 4.99 -11.87 4.86
C VAL A 102 4.74 -13.18 4.12
N SER A 103 3.54 -13.72 4.31
CA SER A 103 3.10 -14.89 3.53
C SER A 103 2.82 -14.52 2.06
N ARG A 104 2.83 -15.53 1.18
CA ARG A 104 2.51 -15.36 -0.25
C ARG A 104 1.17 -14.67 -0.54
N ARG A 105 0.21 -14.79 0.39
CA ARG A 105 -1.15 -14.24 0.26
C ARG A 105 -1.34 -12.94 1.02
N LEU A 106 -0.35 -12.46 1.77
CA LEU A 106 -0.46 -11.23 2.53
C LEU A 106 -0.60 -10.05 1.56
N LYS A 107 -1.77 -9.42 1.63
CA LYS A 107 -2.04 -8.07 1.17
C LYS A 107 -2.95 -7.43 2.19
N ALA A 108 -2.70 -6.17 2.51
CA ALA A 108 -3.48 -5.43 3.49
C ALA A 108 -3.36 -3.92 3.27
N ILE A 109 -4.43 -3.20 3.57
CA ILE A 109 -4.55 -1.75 3.48
C ILE A 109 -5.06 -1.26 4.83
N VAL A 110 -4.24 -0.51 5.56
CA VAL A 110 -4.65 0.14 6.80
C VAL A 110 -4.36 1.62 6.68
N CYS A 111 -5.42 2.44 6.65
CA CYS A 111 -5.30 3.88 6.45
C CYS A 111 -6.17 4.68 7.42
N LYS A 112 -5.77 5.93 7.65
CA LYS A 112 -6.52 6.90 8.42
C LYS A 112 -7.03 8.02 7.49
N ARG A 113 -8.34 8.28 7.50
CA ARG A 113 -8.93 9.38 6.71
C ARG A 113 -8.38 10.73 7.14
N LYS A 114 -8.30 11.68 6.20
CA LYS A 114 -7.90 13.06 6.47
C LYS A 114 -9.01 13.88 7.13
N ASN A 115 -10.27 13.54 6.85
CA ASN A 115 -11.47 14.18 7.37
C ASN A 115 -12.67 13.22 7.29
N LYS A 116 -13.84 13.66 7.79
CA LYS A 116 -15.06 12.83 7.86
C LYS A 116 -15.74 12.58 6.52
N THR A 117 -15.47 13.39 5.50
CA THR A 117 -16.13 13.31 4.19
C THR A 117 -15.32 12.55 3.16
N GLU A 118 -14.07 12.20 3.47
CA GLU A 118 -13.18 11.46 2.59
C GLU A 118 -13.71 10.03 2.40
N THR A 119 -13.98 9.68 1.14
CA THR A 119 -14.40 8.33 0.78
C THR A 119 -13.25 7.34 0.89
N ASP A 120 -13.57 6.05 0.88
CA ASP A 120 -12.58 4.98 1.03
C ASP A 120 -11.52 4.98 -0.06
N TYR A 121 -11.95 5.14 -1.32
CA TYR A 121 -11.04 5.21 -2.45
C TYR A 121 -10.19 6.49 -2.43
N GLN A 122 -10.77 7.64 -2.07
CA GLN A 122 -10.02 8.90 -1.91
C GLN A 122 -8.91 8.75 -0.86
N CYS A 123 -9.24 8.13 0.29
CA CYS A 123 -8.30 7.88 1.37
C CYS A 123 -7.10 7.03 0.88
N VAL A 124 -7.38 5.89 0.25
CA VAL A 124 -6.33 4.97 -0.21
C VAL A 124 -5.48 5.61 -1.31
N LEU A 125 -6.09 6.24 -2.32
CA LEU A 125 -5.37 6.88 -3.42
C LEU A 125 -4.48 8.03 -2.92
N ARG A 126 -4.97 8.85 -1.98
CA ARG A 126 -4.16 9.90 -1.36
C ARG A 126 -2.94 9.33 -0.64
N HIS A 127 -3.11 8.25 0.14
CA HIS A 127 -1.98 7.63 0.85
C HIS A 127 -0.97 7.03 -0.11
N LEU A 128 -1.41 6.32 -1.16
CA LEU A 128 -0.50 5.82 -2.20
C LEU A 128 0.29 6.96 -2.84
N ARG A 129 -0.38 8.05 -3.23
CA ARG A 129 0.26 9.25 -3.79
C ARG A 129 1.29 9.84 -2.83
N ASN A 130 0.93 10.01 -1.57
CA ASN A 130 1.81 10.61 -0.56
C ASN A 130 3.05 9.76 -0.29
N SER A 131 2.88 8.44 -0.13
CA SER A 131 4.00 7.52 0.03
C SER A 131 4.99 7.61 -1.14
N ILE A 132 4.48 7.71 -2.37
CA ILE A 132 5.32 7.89 -3.56
C ILE A 132 6.01 9.26 -3.55
N ALA A 133 5.25 10.34 -3.31
CA ALA A 133 5.77 11.71 -3.32
C ALA A 133 6.84 11.96 -2.24
N HIS A 134 6.73 11.28 -1.09
CA HIS A 134 7.67 11.40 0.03
C HIS A 134 8.74 10.30 0.04
N GLY A 135 8.75 9.40 -0.96
CA GLY A 135 9.74 8.32 -1.06
C GLY A 135 9.64 7.28 0.05
N ASN A 136 8.48 7.10 0.67
CA ASN A 136 8.24 6.10 1.72
C ASN A 136 7.71 4.80 1.09
N LEU A 137 8.55 4.25 0.22
CA LEU A 137 8.30 3.06 -0.59
C LEU A 137 9.39 2.04 -0.33
N TYR A 138 8.98 0.79 -0.20
CA TYR A 138 9.89 -0.31 0.06
C TYR A 138 9.53 -1.49 -0.84
N LEU A 139 10.53 -2.14 -1.40
CA LEU A 139 10.35 -3.17 -2.42
C LEU A 139 11.03 -4.46 -1.96
N SER A 140 10.32 -5.57 -2.06
CA SER A 140 10.91 -6.89 -1.89
C SER A 140 10.56 -7.82 -3.04
N ASN A 141 11.56 -8.54 -3.53
CA ASN A 141 11.43 -9.55 -4.57
C ASN A 141 11.34 -10.94 -3.91
N ALA A 142 10.17 -11.56 -3.96
CA ALA A 142 9.92 -12.91 -3.45
C ALA A 142 9.64 -13.86 -4.62
N GLY A 143 10.71 -14.37 -5.25
CA GLY A 143 10.63 -15.12 -6.50
C GLY A 143 10.01 -14.26 -7.60
N ASN A 144 8.90 -14.71 -8.20
CA ASN A 144 8.20 -13.99 -9.27
C ASN A 144 7.26 -12.88 -8.76
N ARG A 145 7.17 -12.67 -7.44
CA ARG A 145 6.28 -11.67 -6.85
C ARG A 145 7.07 -10.51 -6.28
N LYS A 146 6.65 -9.30 -6.63
CA LYS A 146 7.18 -8.06 -6.08
C LYS A 146 6.19 -7.53 -5.07
N TYR A 147 6.61 -7.41 -3.82
CA TYR A 147 5.85 -6.78 -2.74
C TYR A 147 6.29 -5.33 -2.58
N ILE A 148 5.32 -4.44 -2.51
CA ILE A 148 5.52 -3.02 -2.30
C ILE A 148 4.83 -2.66 -1.00
N LEU A 149 5.61 -2.13 -0.06
CA LEU A 149 5.12 -1.52 1.16
C LEU A 149 5.10 0.00 0.96
N PHE A 150 3.97 0.61 1.24
CA PHE A 150 3.77 2.05 1.25
C PHE A 150 3.53 2.49 2.70
N GLU A 151 4.26 3.52 3.14
CA GLU A 151 3.98 4.18 4.41
C GLU A 151 3.67 5.66 4.15
N ASP A 152 2.66 6.19 4.83
CA ASP A 152 2.34 7.61 4.79
C ASP A 152 2.37 8.19 6.20
N TYR A 153 2.79 9.44 6.32
CA TYR A 153 2.97 10.15 7.58
C TYR A 153 2.31 11.51 7.48
N ASN A 154 1.73 11.98 8.58
CA ASN A 154 1.27 13.36 8.65
C ASN A 154 2.45 14.33 8.82
N LYS A 155 2.16 15.63 8.77
CA LYS A 155 3.16 16.71 8.97
C LYS A 155 3.88 16.67 10.32
N ARG A 156 3.35 15.95 11.32
CA ARG A 156 3.95 15.76 12.65
C ARG A 156 4.83 14.52 12.73
N GLY A 157 4.99 13.77 11.63
CA GLY A 157 5.76 12.53 11.58
C GLY A 157 5.00 11.30 12.10
N ASN A 158 3.71 11.40 12.41
CA ASN A 158 2.93 10.22 12.82
C ASN A 158 2.50 9.43 11.60
N ILE A 159 2.68 8.11 11.63
CA ILE A 159 2.20 7.21 10.58
C ILE A 159 0.66 7.28 10.48
N THR A 160 0.16 7.39 9.25
CA THR A 160 -1.27 7.48 8.94
C THR A 160 -1.73 6.40 7.98
N ALA A 161 -0.81 5.71 7.31
CA ALA A 161 -1.12 4.51 6.57
C ALA A 161 0.07 3.55 6.50
N ARG A 162 -0.24 2.27 6.42
CA ARG A 162 0.68 1.20 6.01
C ARG A 162 -0.07 0.27 5.07
N ILE A 163 0.44 0.11 3.86
CA ILE A 163 -0.22 -0.64 2.78
C ILE A 163 0.78 -1.62 2.19
N LEU A 164 0.46 -2.92 2.20
CA LEU A 164 1.24 -3.94 1.52
C LEU A 164 0.44 -4.52 0.36
N LEU A 165 0.97 -4.32 -0.86
CA LEU A 165 0.38 -4.82 -2.10
C LEU A 165 1.47 -5.44 -2.97
N SER A 166 1.10 -6.38 -3.83
CA SER A 166 2.01 -6.79 -4.90
C SER A 166 1.91 -5.88 -6.12
N GLN A 167 2.89 -5.95 -7.02
CA GLN A 167 2.82 -5.29 -8.33
C GLN A 167 1.55 -5.67 -9.11
N ALA A 168 1.09 -6.92 -8.98
CA ALA A 168 -0.15 -7.39 -9.59
C ALA A 168 -1.39 -6.74 -8.97
N ASP A 169 -1.42 -6.57 -7.64
CA ASP A 169 -2.52 -5.89 -6.94
C ASP A 169 -2.60 -4.41 -7.35
N LEU A 170 -1.45 -3.72 -7.49
CA LEU A 170 -1.39 -2.33 -7.99
C LEU A 170 -1.83 -2.22 -9.44
N SER A 171 -1.43 -3.18 -10.29
CA SER A 171 -1.84 -3.23 -11.69
C SER A 171 -3.35 -3.40 -11.80
N LEU A 172 -3.93 -4.28 -10.99
CA LEU A 172 -5.37 -4.50 -10.92
C LEU A 172 -6.10 -3.25 -10.41
N LEU A 173 -5.62 -2.61 -9.34
CA LEU A 173 -6.22 -1.37 -8.85
C LEU A 173 -6.25 -0.30 -9.94
N LYS A 174 -5.14 -0.11 -10.65
CA LYS A 174 -5.08 0.81 -11.78
C LYS A 174 -6.11 0.42 -12.86
N GLN A 175 -6.18 -0.85 -13.23
CA GLN A 175 -7.13 -1.34 -14.24
C GLN A 175 -8.58 -1.08 -13.87
N GLU A 176 -8.99 -1.38 -12.63
CA GLU A 176 -10.35 -1.11 -12.17
C GLU A 176 -10.64 0.40 -12.16
N ILE A 177 -9.68 1.24 -11.77
CA ILE A 177 -9.87 2.70 -11.78
C ILE A 177 -10.09 3.24 -13.19
N VAL A 178 -9.26 2.82 -14.16
CA VAL A 178 -9.30 3.35 -15.53
C VAL A 178 -10.38 2.72 -16.42
N LYS A 179 -11.13 1.74 -15.89
CA LYS A 179 -12.26 1.08 -16.56
C LYS A 179 -13.40 2.06 -16.74
#